data_AF-C5BP72-F1
#
_entry.id   AF-C5BP72-F1
#
_cell.length_a   1.000
_cell.length_b   1.000
_cell.length_c   1.000
_cell.angle_alpha   90.00
_cell.angle_beta   90.00
_cell.angle_gamma   90.00
#
_symmetry.space_group_name_H-M   'P 1'
#
loop_
_entity.id
_entity.type
_entity.pdbx_description
1 polymer ?
#
loop_
_entity_poly.entity_id
_entity_poly.type
_entity_poly.pdbx_seq_one_letter_code
_entity_poly.pdbx_strand_id
1 'polypeptide(L)'
;MSRKFLFASLLLSLGFSASANAVKIFEWNDPVQGNYPPECSAARTYGTGGGGYGLTYSYDEYTVNCPGHPSVIVSRYQLWQGYQYTCDIYTDTAGYSMSWNNCNNWRVYD
;
A
#
# COMPACT_ATOMS: atom_id res chain seq x y z
N MET A 1 -68.44 -6.45 7.15
CA MET A 1 -67.07 -6.96 6.89
C MET A 1 -66.17 -5.78 6.56
N SER A 2 -65.34 -5.33 7.49
CA SER A 2 -64.42 -4.20 7.29
C SER A 2 -63.07 -4.71 6.80
N ARG A 3 -62.64 -4.30 5.60
CA ARG A 3 -61.35 -4.69 5.00
C ARG A 3 -60.26 -3.72 5.45
N LYS A 4 -59.29 -4.25 6.18
CA LYS A 4 -58.05 -3.57 6.60
C LYS A 4 -57.20 -3.26 5.35
N PHE A 5 -56.93 -1.99 5.09
CA PHE A 5 -55.90 -1.57 4.14
C PHE A 5 -54.65 -1.19 4.94
N LEU A 6 -53.67 -2.09 4.98
CA LEU A 6 -52.32 -1.79 5.44
C LEU A 6 -51.57 -1.22 4.24
N PHE A 7 -51.36 0.10 4.22
CA PHE A 7 -50.52 0.75 3.22
C PHE A 7 -49.04 0.43 3.51
N ALA A 8 -48.40 -0.13 2.50
CA ALA A 8 -47.01 -0.56 2.48
C ALA A 8 -46.05 0.63 2.67
N SER A 9 -45.23 0.57 3.72
CA SER A 9 -44.03 1.40 3.85
C SER A 9 -42.88 0.73 3.10
N LEU A 10 -42.77 1.03 1.80
CA LEU A 10 -41.56 0.71 1.04
C LEU A 10 -40.47 1.71 1.44
N LEU A 11 -39.73 1.38 2.50
CA LEU A 11 -38.51 2.09 2.88
C LEU A 11 -37.50 1.90 1.76
N LEU A 12 -37.24 2.95 0.97
CA LEU A 12 -36.11 3.01 0.05
C LEU A 12 -34.83 2.97 0.90
N SER A 13 -34.26 1.77 1.07
CA SER A 13 -32.88 1.64 1.51
C SER A 13 -31.97 2.06 0.35
N LEU A 14 -31.66 3.36 0.31
CA LEU A 14 -30.51 3.87 -0.42
C LEU A 14 -29.26 3.32 0.28
N GLY A 15 -28.86 2.11 -0.12
CA GLY A 15 -27.57 1.56 0.23
C GLY A 15 -26.52 2.45 -0.42
N PHE A 16 -25.85 3.29 0.38
CA PHE A 16 -24.64 3.94 -0.05
C PHE A 16 -23.62 2.85 -0.38
N SER A 17 -23.46 2.54 -1.66
CA SER A 17 -22.31 1.79 -2.13
C SER A 17 -21.09 2.70 -1.96
N ALA A 18 -20.50 2.71 -0.77
CA ALA A 18 -19.18 3.28 -0.57
C ALA A 18 -18.21 2.41 -1.39
N SER A 19 -17.86 2.88 -2.58
CA SER A 19 -16.74 2.31 -3.32
C SER A 19 -15.47 2.68 -2.57
N ALA A 20 -14.89 1.72 -1.84
CA ALA A 20 -13.57 1.83 -1.27
C ALA A 20 -12.56 1.85 -2.44
N ASN A 21 -12.24 3.04 -2.95
CA ASN A 21 -11.17 3.23 -3.91
C ASN A 21 -9.93 3.59 -3.11
N ALA A 22 -8.93 2.71 -3.13
CA ALA A 22 -7.65 2.99 -2.49
C ALA A 22 -7.01 4.22 -3.16
N VAL A 23 -6.68 5.25 -2.38
CA VAL A 23 -6.11 6.51 -2.88
C VAL A 23 -4.60 6.45 -2.75
N LYS A 24 -3.87 6.77 -3.83
CA LYS A 24 -2.40 6.84 -3.77
C LYS A 24 -1.99 8.01 -2.89
N ILE A 25 -1.29 7.72 -1.80
CA ILE A 25 -0.80 8.75 -0.87
C ILE A 25 0.68 9.07 -1.08
N PHE A 26 1.45 8.11 -1.61
CA PHE A 26 2.88 8.25 -1.81
C PHE A 26 3.39 7.35 -2.96
N GLU A 27 4.41 7.82 -3.67
CA GLU A 27 5.19 7.09 -4.65
C GLU A 27 6.68 7.34 -4.41
N TRP A 28 7.42 6.26 -4.20
CA TRP A 28 8.87 6.24 -4.10
C TRP A 28 9.48 6.19 -5.51
N ASN A 29 10.43 7.09 -5.79
CA ASN A 29 11.11 7.23 -7.08
C ASN A 29 10.14 7.18 -8.28
N ASP A 30 9.10 8.02 -8.28
CA ASP A 30 8.34 8.28 -9.49
C ASP A 30 9.30 8.70 -10.63
N PRO A 31 9.20 8.12 -11.83
CA PRO A 31 10.15 8.39 -12.91
C PRO A 31 10.07 9.82 -13.45
N VAL A 32 9.00 10.56 -13.16
CA VAL A 32 8.78 11.94 -13.58
C VAL A 32 9.10 12.91 -12.44
N GLN A 33 8.70 12.59 -11.21
CA GLN A 33 8.71 13.54 -10.08
C GLN A 33 9.66 13.17 -8.94
N GLY A 34 10.26 11.97 -8.94
CA GLY A 34 11.00 11.44 -7.80
C GLY A 34 10.06 11.00 -6.68
N ASN A 35 10.44 11.21 -5.41
CA ASN A 35 9.51 10.92 -4.31
C ASN A 35 8.35 11.92 -4.33
N TYR A 36 7.12 11.43 -4.48
CA TYR A 36 5.92 12.24 -4.64
C TYR A 36 4.78 11.74 -3.74
N PRO A 37 3.95 12.63 -3.15
CA PRO A 37 4.04 14.08 -3.21
C PRO A 37 5.20 14.62 -2.36
N PRO A 38 5.75 15.82 -2.67
CA PRO A 38 6.98 16.34 -2.06
C PRO A 38 6.85 16.64 -0.56
N GLU A 39 5.63 16.80 -0.06
CA GLU A 39 5.32 16.93 1.37
C GLU A 39 5.45 15.61 2.15
N CYS A 40 5.46 14.48 1.45
CA CYS A 40 5.75 13.19 2.06
C CYS A 40 7.26 12.98 2.18
N SER A 41 7.65 12.26 3.21
CA SER A 41 9.02 11.79 3.40
C SER A 41 9.04 10.27 3.51
N ALA A 42 10.11 9.66 3.01
CA ALA A 42 10.36 8.24 3.19
C ALA A 42 11.84 8.05 3.53
N ALA A 43 12.11 7.40 4.65
CA ALA A 43 13.46 7.18 5.15
C ALA A 43 13.63 5.69 5.49
N ARG A 44 14.79 5.13 5.15
CA ARG A 44 15.13 3.77 5.56
C ARG A 44 15.38 3.75 7.07
N THR A 45 14.59 2.96 7.80
CA THR A 45 14.66 2.84 9.26
C THR A 45 15.30 1.53 9.70
N TYR A 46 15.21 0.48 8.89
CA TYR A 46 15.91 -0.77 9.12
C TYR A 46 16.50 -1.30 7.81
N GLY A 47 17.60 -2.04 7.91
CA GLY A 47 18.25 -2.65 6.78
C GLY A 47 19.11 -3.83 7.24
N THR A 48 18.91 -4.98 6.62
CA THR A 48 19.72 -6.17 6.81
C THR A 48 19.92 -6.89 5.47
N GLY A 49 20.86 -7.82 5.45
CA GLY A 49 21.15 -8.60 4.27
C GLY A 49 22.28 -9.59 4.52
N GLY A 50 22.47 -10.47 3.56
CA GLY A 50 23.52 -11.47 3.62
C GLY A 50 23.66 -12.19 2.30
N GLY A 51 24.78 -12.88 2.13
CA GLY A 51 25.00 -13.69 0.93
C GLY A 51 26.02 -14.80 1.14
N GLY A 52 25.87 -15.87 0.37
CA GLY A 52 26.71 -17.06 0.35
C GLY A 52 26.20 -18.10 -0.65
N TYR A 53 27.12 -18.89 -1.22
CA TYR A 53 26.82 -20.03 -2.10
C TYR A 53 25.82 -19.74 -3.25
N GLY A 54 25.97 -18.59 -3.91
CA GLY A 54 25.13 -18.21 -5.07
C GLY A 54 23.77 -17.62 -4.69
N LEU A 55 23.53 -17.37 -3.41
CA LEU A 55 22.36 -16.68 -2.88
C LEU A 55 22.79 -15.37 -2.20
N THR A 56 22.11 -14.28 -2.49
CA THR A 56 22.25 -12.99 -1.81
C THR A 56 20.85 -12.45 -1.54
N TYR A 57 20.61 -11.88 -0.37
CA TYR A 57 19.36 -11.20 -0.06
C TYR A 57 19.59 -9.84 0.61
N SER A 58 18.60 -8.98 0.49
CA SER A 58 18.52 -7.69 1.17
C SER A 58 17.09 -7.48 1.65
N TYR A 59 16.95 -6.99 2.88
CA TYR A 59 15.69 -6.58 3.46
C TYR A 59 15.85 -5.17 4.02
N ASP A 60 15.07 -4.23 3.51
CA ASP A 60 15.04 -2.85 4.00
C ASP A 60 13.62 -2.51 4.47
N GLU A 61 13.50 -1.75 5.55
CA GLU A 61 12.23 -1.12 5.95
C GLU A 61 12.35 0.38 5.80
N TYR A 62 11.30 0.97 5.24
CA TYR A 62 11.14 2.39 5.06
C TYR A 62 9.97 2.88 5.90
N THR A 63 10.18 3.97 6.64
CA THR A 63 9.08 4.70 7.27
C THR A 63 8.69 5.85 6.37
N VAL A 64 7.45 5.82 5.89
CA VAL A 64 6.81 6.85 5.07
C VAL A 64 5.95 7.72 5.98
N ASN A 65 6.17 9.03 5.95
CA ASN A 65 5.38 10.01 6.69
C ASN A 65 4.76 10.99 5.69
N CYS A 66 3.43 11.03 5.64
CA CYS A 66 2.64 11.93 4.81
C CYS A 66 1.67 12.73 5.69
N PRO A 67 1.45 14.03 5.43
CA PRO A 67 0.45 14.80 6.16
C PRO A 67 -0.93 14.15 6.09
N GLY A 68 -1.61 14.02 7.23
CA GLY A 68 -2.94 13.41 7.31
C GLY A 68 -2.95 11.88 7.42
N HIS A 69 -1.79 11.22 7.35
CA HIS A 69 -1.66 9.77 7.48
C HIS A 69 -0.79 9.40 8.69
N PRO A 70 -1.00 8.22 9.32
CA PRO A 70 -0.03 7.66 10.25
C PRO A 70 1.28 7.36 9.52
N SER A 71 2.36 7.14 10.28
CA SER A 71 3.59 6.61 9.72
C SER A 71 3.34 5.21 9.14
N VAL A 72 3.58 5.04 7.84
CA VAL A 72 3.44 3.75 7.14
C VAL A 72 4.80 3.06 7.06
N ILE A 73 4.87 1.81 7.49
CA ILE A 73 6.08 0.98 7.36
C ILE A 73 6.01 0.18 6.07
N VAL A 74 7.01 0.34 5.21
CA VAL A 74 7.13 -0.36 3.95
C VAL A 74 8.34 -1.28 4.00
N SER A 75 8.11 -2.57 3.86
CA SER A 75 9.15 -3.59 3.80
C SER A 75 9.48 -3.90 2.35
N ARG A 76 10.76 -3.94 2.03
CA ARG A 76 11.29 -4.32 0.73
C ARG A 76 12.26 -5.47 0.89
N TYR A 77 11.90 -6.62 0.34
CA TYR A 77 12.73 -7.80 0.26
C TYR A 77 13.26 -8.00 -1.16
N GLN A 78 14.54 -8.32 -1.27
CA GLN A 78 15.22 -8.64 -2.52
C GLN A 78 16.00 -9.92 -2.35
N LEU A 79 15.92 -10.81 -3.34
CA LEU A 79 16.63 -12.07 -3.37
C LEU A 79 17.25 -12.28 -4.75
N TRP A 80 18.55 -12.56 -4.77
CA TRP A 80 19.30 -12.97 -5.94
C TRP A 80 19.75 -14.42 -5.73
N GLN A 81 19.31 -15.32 -6.59
CA GLN A 81 19.67 -16.74 -6.57
C GLN A 81 20.11 -17.18 -7.96
N GLY A 82 21.43 -17.22 -8.20
CA GLY A 82 21.98 -17.44 -9.53
C GLY A 82 21.50 -16.37 -10.53
N TYR A 83 20.71 -16.77 -11.53
CA TYR A 83 20.11 -15.87 -12.53
C TYR A 83 18.70 -15.38 -12.17
N GLN A 84 18.15 -15.83 -11.03
CA GLN A 84 16.83 -15.43 -10.59
C GLN A 84 16.93 -14.22 -9.66
N TYR A 85 16.07 -13.24 -9.90
CA TYR A 85 15.89 -12.07 -9.05
C TYR A 85 14.42 -12.00 -8.62
N THR A 86 14.19 -11.90 -7.31
CA THR A 86 12.87 -11.67 -6.72
C THR A 86 12.90 -10.38 -5.94
N CYS A 87 11.79 -9.65 -6.02
CA CYS A 87 11.54 -8.43 -5.28
C CYS A 87 10.12 -8.50 -4.72
N ASP A 88 10.00 -8.35 -3.41
CA ASP A 88 8.72 -8.26 -2.73
C ASP A 88 8.66 -6.93 -1.96
N ILE A 89 7.53 -6.24 -2.10
CA ILE A 89 7.26 -4.98 -1.41
C ILE A 89 5.88 -5.08 -0.78
N TYR A 90 5.82 -4.82 0.52
CA TYR A 90 4.59 -4.92 1.30
C TYR A 90 4.57 -3.94 2.47
N THR A 91 3.40 -3.79 3.09
CA THR A 91 3.20 -3.03 4.32
C THR A 91 2.31 -3.84 5.24
N ASP A 92 2.67 -3.88 6.53
CA ASP A 92 1.82 -4.43 7.59
C ASP A 92 1.01 -3.32 8.29
N THR A 93 1.06 -2.09 7.79
CA THR A 93 0.32 -0.96 8.35
C THR A 93 -1.17 -1.12 8.05
N ALA A 94 -1.99 -1.29 9.08
CA ALA A 94 -3.41 -1.53 8.93
C ALA A 94 -4.12 -0.39 8.16
N GLY A 95 -4.94 -0.75 7.18
CA GLY A 95 -5.63 0.20 6.30
C GLY A 95 -4.84 0.60 5.06
N TYR A 96 -3.55 0.26 4.98
CA TYR A 96 -2.71 0.61 3.85
C TYR A 96 -2.44 -0.59 2.94
N SER A 97 -2.21 -0.31 1.66
CA SER A 97 -1.82 -1.29 0.67
C SER A 97 -0.69 -0.78 -0.23
N MET A 98 -0.05 -1.69 -0.94
CA MET A 98 1.10 -1.40 -1.80
C MET A 98 0.83 -1.79 -3.26
N SER A 99 1.43 -1.05 -4.18
CA SER A 99 1.64 -1.46 -5.57
C SER A 99 3.04 -1.07 -6.01
N TRP A 100 3.66 -1.81 -6.92
CA TRP A 100 5.02 -1.52 -7.36
C TRP A 100 5.26 -1.90 -8.82
N ASN A 101 6.11 -1.13 -9.51
CA ASN A 101 6.55 -1.44 -10.88
C ASN A 101 7.86 -2.23 -10.88
N ASN A 102 8.79 -1.83 -10.00
CA ASN A 102 10.02 -2.55 -9.71
C ASN A 102 10.45 -2.29 -8.27
N CYS A 103 11.53 -2.94 -7.81
CA CYS A 103 11.99 -2.82 -6.42
C CYS A 103 12.43 -1.43 -5.97
N ASN A 104 12.65 -0.54 -6.94
CA ASN A 104 13.01 0.85 -6.71
C ASN A 104 11.91 1.83 -7.10
N ASN A 105 10.71 1.39 -7.50
CA ASN A 105 9.54 2.24 -7.74
C ASN A 105 8.27 1.57 -7.20
N TRP A 106 7.77 2.09 -6.08
CA TRP A 106 6.65 1.54 -5.34
C TRP A 106 5.75 2.64 -4.78
N ARG A 107 4.51 2.29 -4.50
CA ARG A 107 3.42 3.21 -4.17
C ARG A 107 2.66 2.70 -2.95
N VAL A 108 2.23 3.64 -2.12
CA VAL A 108 1.39 3.39 -0.95
C VAL A 108 -0.01 3.93 -1.24
N TYR A 109 -1.02 3.16 -0.85
CA TYR A 109 -2.42 3.53 -0.96
C TYR A 109 -3.13 3.37 0.39
N ASP A 110 -4.09 4.25 0.66
CA ASP A 110 -5.03 4.22 1.80
C ASP A 110 -6.43 3.86 1.32
#